data_AF-A0A843E762-F1
#
_entry.id   AF-A0A843E762-F1
#
_cell.length_a   1.000
_cell.length_b   1.000
_cell.length_c   1.000
_cell.angle_alpha   90.00
_cell.angle_beta   90.00
_cell.angle_gamma   90.00
#
_symmetry.space_group_name_H-M   'P 1'
#
loop_
_entity.id
_entity.type
_entity.pdbx_description
1 polymer ?
#
loop_
_entity_poly.entity_id
_entity_poly.type
_entity_poly.pdbx_seq_one_letter_code
_entity_poly.pdbx_strand_id
1 'polypeptide(L)' 'MSELKPCPFCGSIPRCGVEFYSSCGAEVKLSAVVECTGCGIRKRTIFKATDNISFVPFYDYDNAFAEVIKEWNERVGEQE' A
#
# COMPACT_ATOMS: atom_id res chain seq x y z
N MET A 1 -3.67 12.38 7.25
CA MET A 1 -3.49 10.96 6.85
C MET A 1 -4.43 10.13 7.70
N SER A 2 -5.24 9.26 7.08
CA SER A 2 -6.17 8.38 7.80
C SER A 2 -5.40 7.39 8.68
N GLU A 3 -5.91 7.10 9.88
CA GLU A 3 -5.30 6.11 10.77
C GLU A 3 -5.46 4.68 10.22
N LEU A 4 -4.40 3.88 10.34
CA LEU A 4 -4.40 2.48 9.97
C LEU A 4 -5.11 1.65 11.05
N LYS A 5 -6.16 0.92 10.66
CA LYS A 5 -6.81 -0.04 11.56
C LYS A 5 -5.87 -1.21 11.88
N PRO A 6 -5.92 -1.74 13.12
CA PRO A 6 -5.10 -2.89 13.51
C PRO A 6 -5.45 -4.12 12.67
N CYS A 7 -4.49 -5.03 12.56
CA CYS A 7 -4.70 -6.28 11.83
C CYS A 7 -5.76 -7.16 12.54
N PRO A 8 -6.81 -7.64 11.84
CA PRO A 8 -7.87 -8.43 12.47
C PRO A 8 -7.40 -9.82 12.89
N PHE A 9 -6.32 -10.32 12.31
CA PHE A 9 -5.82 -11.67 12.59
C PHE A 9 -4.94 -11.75 13.85
N CYS A 10 -4.17 -10.70 14.13
CA CYS A 10 -3.17 -10.72 15.22
C CYS A 10 -3.17 -9.46 16.10
N GLY A 11 -4.05 -8.50 15.85
CA GLY A 11 -4.15 -7.23 16.58
C GLY A 11 -2.97 -6.27 16.40
N SER A 12 -1.92 -6.68 15.69
CA SER A 12 -0.73 -5.86 15.50
C SER A 12 -1.00 -4.66 14.60
N ILE A 13 -0.34 -3.54 14.89
CA ILE A 13 -0.43 -2.32 14.10
C ILE A 13 0.37 -2.52 12.80
N PRO A 14 -0.26 -2.39 11.63
CA PRO A 14 0.44 -2.48 10.36
C PRO A 14 1.27 -1.23 10.09
N ARG A 15 2.25 -1.35 9.20
CA ARG A 15 3.09 -0.24 8.73
C ARG A 15 2.79 0.05 7.27
N CYS A 16 2.87 1.33 6.91
CA CYS A 16 2.78 1.77 5.53
C CYS A 16 4.18 2.08 4.99
N GLY A 17 4.43 1.79 3.71
CA GLY A 17 5.71 2.04 3.06
C GLY A 17 5.62 1.99 1.54
N VAL A 18 6.79 2.04 0.90
CA VAL A 18 6.94 1.95 -0.56
C VAL A 18 7.74 0.69 -0.89
N GLU A 19 7.27 -0.09 -1.86
CA GLU A 19 7.97 -1.28 -2.38
C GLU A 19 8.18 -1.13 -3.89
N PHE A 20 9.37 -1.53 -4.36
CA PHE A 20 9.67 -1.70 -5.77
C PHE A 20 9.32 -3.12 -6.19
N TYR A 21 8.58 -3.29 -7.29
CA TYR A 21 8.35 -4.61 -7.86
C TYR A 21 8.66 -4.64 -9.35
N SER A 22 9.28 -5.73 -9.79
CA SER A 22 9.52 -6.00 -11.20
C SER A 22 8.30 -6.69 -11.79
N SER A 23 7.78 -6.16 -12.90
CA SER A 23 6.80 -6.88 -13.72
C SER A 23 7.52 -7.67 -14.83
N CYS A 24 6.86 -8.68 -15.42
CA CYS A 24 7.47 -9.54 -16.45
C CYS A 24 7.96 -8.78 -17.71
N GLY A 25 7.66 -7.49 -17.84
CA GLY A 25 8.10 -6.61 -18.93
C GLY A 25 9.37 -5.80 -18.65
N ALA A 26 10.11 -6.08 -17.57
CA ALA A 26 11.32 -5.34 -17.14
C ALA A 26 11.08 -3.87 -16.71
N GLU A 27 9.83 -3.45 -16.58
CA GLU A 27 9.47 -2.17 -15.98
C GLU A 27 9.46 -2.33 -14.44
N VAL A 28 10.38 -1.61 -13.78
CA VAL A 28 10.32 -1.41 -12.33
C VAL A 28 9.12 -0.52 -12.04
N LYS A 29 8.19 -1.03 -11.24
CA LYS A 29 7.02 -0.31 -10.80
C LYS A 29 7.13 -0.06 -9.31
N LEU A 30 6.70 1.12 -8.90
CA LEU A 30 6.55 1.45 -7.48
C LEU A 30 5.18 0.94 -7.01
N SER A 31 5.05 0.62 -5.73
CA SER A 31 3.77 0.42 -5.07
C SER A 31 3.77 0.95 -3.64
N ALA A 32 2.66 1.54 -3.20
CA ALA A 32 2.39 1.79 -1.79
C ALA A 32 1.96 0.48 -1.14
N VAL A 33 2.49 0.16 0.04
CA VAL A 33 2.28 -1.11 0.72
C VAL A 33 1.88 -0.88 2.16
N VAL A 34 0.86 -1.62 2.61
CA VAL A 34 0.52 -1.80 4.02
C VAL A 34 0.86 -3.23 4.42
N GLU A 35 1.71 -3.39 5.43
CA GLU A 35 2.17 -4.69 5.93
C GLU A 35 1.91 -4.81 7.43
N CYS A 36 1.29 -5.92 7.84
CA CYS A 36 1.19 -6.27 9.24
C CYS A 36 2.51 -6.88 9.75
N THR A 37 3.14 -6.18 10.70
CA THR A 37 4.41 -6.59 11.32
C THR A 37 4.32 -7.87 12.15
N GLY A 38 3.13 -8.25 12.62
CA GLY A 38 2.93 -9.44 13.45
C GLY A 38 2.76 -10.73 12.65
N CYS A 39 2.02 -10.68 11.54
CA CYS A 39 1.64 -11.88 10.77
C CYS A 39 2.10 -11.88 9.30
N GLY A 40 2.75 -10.81 8.83
CA GLY A 40 3.27 -10.70 7.46
C GLY A 40 2.21 -10.54 6.38
N ILE A 41 0.93 -10.39 6.74
CA ILE A 41 -0.13 -10.08 5.78
C ILE A 41 0.10 -8.70 5.19
N ARG A 42 0.12 -8.62 3.87
CA ARG A 42 0.40 -7.39 3.14
C ARG A 42 -0.63 -7.07 2.07
N LYS A 43 -0.82 -5.77 1.83
CA LYS A 43 -1.60 -5.19 0.73
C LYS A 43 -0.79 -4.15 0.01
N ARG A 44 -0.95 -4.08 -1.31
CA ARG A 44 -0.19 -3.19 -2.19
C ARG A 44 -1.13 -2.53 -3.18
N THR A 45 -0.90 -1.25 -3.41
CA THR A 45 -1.54 -0.44 -4.45
C THR A 45 -0.44 0.06 -5.36
N ILE A 46 -0.54 -0.29 -6.64
CA ILE A 46 0.45 0.08 -7.65
C ILE A 46 0.25 1.56 -7.97
N PHE A 47 1.30 2.38 -7.89
CA PHE A 47 1.17 3.75 -8.40
C PHE A 47 0.86 3.66 -9.90
N LYS A 48 -0.15 4.39 -10.36
CA LYS A 48 -0.44 4.54 -11.80
C LYS A 48 0.66 5.38 -12.44
N ALA A 49 1.86 4.82 -12.51
CA ALA A 49 2.99 5.42 -13.17
C ALA A 49 2.80 5.15 -14.67
N THR A 50 2.08 6.05 -15.35
CA THR A 50 2.16 6.19 -16.81
C THR A 50 3.53 6.72 -17.24
N ASP A 51 4.33 7.21 -16.30
CA ASP A 51 5.62 7.82 -16.51
C ASP A 51 6.74 7.04 -15.80
N ASN A 52 7.96 7.14 -16.33
CA ASN A 52 9.16 6.60 -15.70
C ASN A 52 9.23 7.01 -14.21
N ILE A 53 9.71 6.11 -13.34
CA ILE A 53 9.85 6.33 -11.88
C ILE A 53 10.45 7.71 -11.53
N SER A 54 11.34 8.24 -12.36
CA SER A 54 11.97 9.55 -12.22
C SER A 54 11.01 10.75 -12.27
N PHE A 55 9.74 10.56 -12.66
CA PHE A 55 8.77 11.63 -12.87
C PHE A 55 7.48 11.47 -12.06
N VAL A 56 7.39 10.51 -11.14
CA VAL A 56 6.18 10.34 -10.31
C VAL A 56 5.98 11.59 -9.43
N PRO A 57 4.93 12.39 -9.65
CA PRO A 57 4.62 13.56 -8.84
C PRO A 57 4.35 13.18 -7.38
N PHE A 58 4.75 14.03 -6.43
CA PHE A 58 4.44 13.84 -5.00
C PHE A 58 2.94 13.63 -4.70
N TYR A 59 2.06 14.27 -5.49
CA TYR A 59 0.62 14.09 -5.39
C TYR A 59 0.17 12.65 -5.64
N ASP A 60 0.83 11.93 -6.55
CA ASP A 60 0.50 10.53 -6.84
C ASP A 60 0.95 9.60 -5.70
N TYR A 61 1.96 10.01 -4.92
CA TYR A 61 2.33 9.30 -3.71
C TYR A 61 1.23 9.37 -2.65
N ASP A 62 0.78 10.58 -2.32
CA ASP A 62 -0.25 10.79 -1.31
C ASP A 62 -1.56 10.07 -1.66
N ASN A 63 -1.95 10.09 -2.94
CA ASN A 63 -3.14 9.37 -3.41
C ASN A 63 -3.02 7.86 -3.24
N ALA A 64 -1.91 7.27 -3.69
CA ALA A 64 -1.72 5.82 -3.58
C ALA A 64 -1.57 5.38 -2.10
N PHE A 65 -0.99 6.21 -1.25
CA PHE A 65 -0.97 5.98 0.20
C PHE A 65 -2.37 6.03 0.81
N ALA A 66 -3.19 7.01 0.42
CA ALA A 66 -4.57 7.09 0.87
C ALA A 66 -5.40 5.89 0.38
N GLU A 67 -5.20 5.45 -0.87
CA GLU A 67 -5.86 4.28 -1.45
C GLU A 67 -5.47 3.00 -0.72
N VAL A 68 -4.17 2.71 -0.53
CA VAL A 68 -3.76 1.47 0.14
C VAL A 68 -4.23 1.40 1.60
N ILE A 69 -4.25 2.54 2.30
CA ILE A 69 -4.79 2.63 3.66
C ILE A 69 -6.30 2.40 3.67
N LYS A 70 -7.02 2.98 2.70
CA LYS A 70 -8.46 2.78 2.54
C LYS A 70 -8.78 1.31 2.25
N GLU A 71 -8.11 0.70 1.27
CA GLU A 71 -8.31 -0.71 0.92
C GLU A 71 -8.00 -1.66 2.08
N TRP A 72 -6.96 -1.34 2.87
CA TRP A 72 -6.68 -2.06 4.10
C TRP A 72 -7.83 -1.92 5.11
N ASN A 73 -8.25 -0.68 5.39
CA ASN A 73 -9.27 -0.37 6.37
C ASN A 73 -10.65 -0.94 6.00
N GLU A 74 -11.00 -0.97 4.72
CA GLU A 74 -12.23 -1.61 4.20
C GLU A 74 -12.17 -3.12 4.40
N ARG A 75 -11.07 -3.76 4.01
CA ARG A 75 -10.89 -5.22 4.17
C ARG A 75 -11.00 -5.68 5.63
N VAL A 76 -10.54 -4.88 6.58
CA VAL A 76 -10.63 -5.22 8.01
C VAL A 76 -11.92 -4.72 8.67
N GLY A 77 -12.58 -3.71 8.07
CA GLY A 77 -13.84 -3.13 8.56
C GLY A 77 -15.11 -3.88 8.12
N GLU A 78 -15.04 -4.71 7.07
CA GLU A 78 -16.14 -5.60 6.67
C GLU A 78 -16.29 -6.85 7.56
N GLN A 79 -15.50 -6.98 8.64
CA GLN A 79 -15.59 -8.08 9.60
C GLN A 79 -16.45 -7.78 10.86
N GLU A 80 -17.17 -6.66 10.88
CA GLU A 80 -18.17 -6.35 11.93
C GLU A 80 -19.57 -6.89 11.61
#